data_AF-A0A8D5FLV2-F1
#
_entry.id   AF-A0A8D5FLV2-F1
#
_cell.length_a   1.000
_cell.length_b   1.000
_cell.length_c   1.000
_cell.angle_alpha   90.00
_cell.angle_beta   90.00
_cell.angle_gamma   90.00
#
_symmetry.space_group_name_H-M   'P 1'
#
loop_
_entity.id
_entity.type
_entity.pdbx_description
1 polymer ?
#
loop_
_entity_poly.entity_id
_entity_poly.type
_entity_poly.pdbx_seq_one_letter_code
_entity_poly.pdbx_strand_id
1 'polypeptide(L)'
;MNPVGTITKLSVSVLVADRVKVDKDGKPVSTTPRTEEELKSIENMIARAIGLTPERGDMINVLSMPFVETDKAIIEENALGTHPLYEYLPFIKYGLVSLGILFLYFLLIRPVIKTMKGEVKEHYKTVEQLEQEQRQALENKEEEEIILPPVDDAITTLRREVLQNHVPTAFIVKNWIQEG
;
A
#
# COMPACT_ATOMS: atom_id res chain seq x y z
N MET A 1 -40.36 53.33 -36.02
CA MET A 1 -39.25 52.72 -35.27
C MET A 1 -39.26 51.25 -35.59
N ASN A 2 -38.18 50.69 -36.15
CA ASN A 2 -38.11 49.26 -36.39
C ASN A 2 -37.87 48.55 -35.05
N PRO A 3 -38.60 47.46 -34.73
CA PRO A 3 -38.39 46.74 -33.48
C PRO A 3 -36.96 46.18 -33.43
N VAL A 4 -36.29 46.38 -32.30
CA VAL A 4 -34.96 45.80 -32.03
C VAL A 4 -35.15 44.33 -31.66
N GLY A 5 -34.47 43.42 -32.36
CA GLY A 5 -34.55 41.96 -32.10
C GLY A 5 -35.15 41.09 -33.20
N THR A 6 -35.13 41.52 -34.47
CA THR A 6 -35.55 40.66 -35.59
C THR A 6 -34.54 39.54 -35.84
N ILE A 7 -35.03 38.29 -35.92
CA ILE A 7 -34.21 37.13 -36.28
C ILE A 7 -33.76 37.26 -37.73
N THR A 8 -32.45 37.20 -37.97
CA THR A 8 -31.85 37.34 -39.31
C THR A 8 -31.57 36.02 -39.99
N LYS A 9 -31.30 34.95 -39.23
CA LYS A 9 -31.01 33.61 -39.75
C LYS A 9 -31.14 32.55 -38.66
N LEU A 10 -31.66 31.38 -39.02
CA LEU A 10 -31.68 30.17 -38.18
C LEU A 10 -30.83 29.06 -38.81
N SER A 11 -30.11 28.31 -37.98
CA SER A 11 -29.35 27.14 -38.41
C SER A 11 -29.53 26.04 -37.39
N VAL A 12 -30.11 24.92 -37.83
CA VAL A 12 -30.57 23.86 -36.94
C VAL A 12 -30.01 22.52 -37.43
N SER A 13 -29.34 21.81 -36.53
CA SER A 13 -28.86 20.44 -36.78
C SER A 13 -29.50 19.52 -35.76
N VAL A 14 -30.16 18.46 -36.24
CA VAL A 14 -30.91 17.52 -35.41
C VAL A 14 -30.37 16.13 -35.64
N LEU A 15 -29.95 15.48 -34.55
CA LEU A 15 -29.58 14.08 -34.58
C LEU A 15 -30.73 13.25 -34.03
N VAL A 16 -31.14 12.25 -34.82
CA VAL A 16 -32.22 11.34 -34.48
C VAL A 16 -31.62 9.96 -34.23
N ALA A 17 -31.97 9.34 -33.11
CA ALA A 17 -31.48 7.99 -32.79
C ALA A 17 -31.97 6.96 -33.84
N ASP A 18 -31.21 5.90 -34.08
CA ASP A 18 -31.72 4.78 -34.87
C ASP A 18 -32.85 4.03 -34.14
N ARG A 19 -33.64 3.24 -34.89
CA ARG A 19 -34.62 2.34 -34.29
C ARG A 19 -33.91 1.17 -33.62
N VAL A 20 -34.23 0.94 -32.36
CA VAL A 20 -33.72 -0.20 -31.59
C VAL A 20 -34.60 -1.43 -31.84
N LYS A 21 -34.02 -2.50 -32.36
CA LYS A 21 -34.66 -3.82 -32.40
C LYS A 21 -34.40 -4.53 -31.07
N VAL A 22 -35.47 -4.91 -30.40
CA VAL A 22 -35.42 -5.68 -29.14
C VAL A 22 -35.67 -7.17 -29.41
N ASP A 23 -35.02 -8.05 -28.64
CA ASP A 23 -35.32 -9.49 -28.64
C ASP A 23 -36.59 -9.81 -27.83
N LYS A 24 -36.89 -11.11 -27.73
CA LYS A 24 -38.02 -11.66 -26.95
C LYS A 24 -37.88 -11.39 -25.44
N ASP A 25 -36.67 -11.13 -24.96
CA ASP A 25 -36.34 -10.85 -23.56
C ASP A 25 -36.27 -9.33 -23.29
N GLY A 26 -36.60 -8.49 -24.29
CA GLY A 26 -36.62 -7.04 -24.20
C GLY A 26 -35.25 -6.36 -24.30
N LYS A 27 -34.18 -7.09 -24.66
CA LYS A 27 -32.82 -6.55 -24.78
C LYS A 27 -32.57 -5.99 -26.19
N PRO A 28 -31.87 -4.84 -26.31
CA PRO A 28 -31.52 -4.27 -27.61
C PRO A 28 -30.50 -5.17 -28.32
N VAL A 29 -30.86 -5.66 -29.51
CA VAL A 29 -30.02 -6.59 -30.31
C VAL A 29 -29.28 -5.87 -31.42
N SER A 30 -29.93 -4.89 -32.04
CA SER A 30 -29.40 -4.19 -33.21
C SER A 30 -30.13 -2.87 -33.43
N THR A 31 -29.42 -1.89 -33.97
CA THR A 31 -29.99 -0.62 -34.42
C THR A 31 -30.19 -0.64 -35.93
N THR A 32 -31.30 -0.07 -36.38
CA THR A 32 -31.56 0.17 -37.81
C THR A 32 -31.77 1.66 -38.07
N PRO A 33 -31.09 2.24 -39.07
CA PRO A 33 -31.33 3.62 -39.49
C PRO A 33 -32.81 3.87 -39.79
N ARG A 34 -33.28 5.08 -39.46
CA ARG A 34 -34.62 5.53 -39.85
C ARG A 34 -34.70 5.72 -41.36
N THR A 35 -35.89 5.55 -41.92
CA THR A 35 -36.10 5.71 -43.36
C THR A 35 -36.04 7.18 -43.76
N GLU A 36 -35.71 7.46 -45.02
CA GLU A 36 -35.66 8.85 -45.52
C GLU A 36 -37.02 9.55 -45.41
N GLU A 37 -38.11 8.83 -45.62
CA GLU A 37 -39.48 9.36 -45.48
C GLU A 37 -39.77 9.83 -44.05
N GLU A 38 -39.35 9.06 -43.05
CA GLU A 38 -39.49 9.43 -41.64
C GLU A 38 -38.64 10.64 -41.28
N LEU A 39 -37.39 10.66 -41.73
CA LEU A 39 -36.49 11.80 -41.52
C LEU A 39 -37.02 13.08 -42.14
N LYS A 40 -37.56 12.99 -43.37
CA LYS A 40 -38.18 14.12 -44.06
C LYS A 40 -39.46 14.61 -43.36
N SER A 41 -40.25 13.69 -42.78
CA SER A 41 -41.42 14.05 -41.99
C SER A 41 -41.02 14.83 -40.72
N ILE A 42 -39.98 14.34 -40.02
CA ILE A 42 -39.40 14.99 -38.84
C ILE A 42 -38.86 16.38 -39.19
N GLU A 43 -38.10 16.49 -40.28
CA GLU A 43 -37.56 17.77 -40.76
C GLU A 43 -38.69 18.79 -41.01
N ASN A 44 -39.74 18.39 -41.71
CA ASN A 44 -40.89 19.26 -42.00
C ASN A 44 -41.64 19.69 -40.73
N MET A 45 -41.81 18.78 -39.77
CA MET A 45 -42.45 19.09 -38.49
C MET A 45 -41.64 20.14 -37.72
N ILE A 46 -40.33 19.95 -37.63
CA ILE A 46 -39.42 20.87 -36.93
C ILE A 46 -39.40 22.22 -37.64
N ALA A 47 -39.27 22.23 -38.98
CA ALA A 47 -39.25 23.45 -39.77
C ALA A 47 -40.50 24.31 -39.55
N ARG A 48 -41.68 23.68 -39.49
CA ARG A 48 -42.95 24.37 -39.20
C ARG A 48 -43.04 24.85 -37.76
N ALA A 49 -42.57 24.04 -36.80
CA ALA A 49 -42.66 24.37 -35.38
C ALA A 49 -41.83 25.62 -35.00
N ILE A 50 -40.67 25.80 -35.62
CA ILE A 50 -39.79 26.95 -35.35
C ILE A 50 -39.93 28.09 -36.37
N GLY A 51 -40.76 27.92 -37.40
CA GLY A 51 -40.98 28.91 -38.44
C GLY A 51 -39.75 29.15 -39.32
N LEU A 52 -39.06 28.08 -39.74
CA LEU A 52 -37.96 28.20 -40.72
C LEU A 52 -38.47 28.81 -42.02
N THR A 53 -37.71 29.75 -42.55
CA THR A 53 -38.05 30.43 -43.81
C THR A 53 -36.83 30.41 -44.73
N PRO A 54 -36.90 29.75 -45.91
CA PRO A 54 -35.80 29.74 -46.87
C PRO A 54 -35.39 31.14 -47.33
N GLU A 55 -36.35 32.06 -47.41
CA GLU A 55 -36.15 33.47 -47.78
C GLU A 55 -35.24 34.22 -46.79
N ARG A 56 -35.21 33.80 -45.52
CA ARG A 56 -34.32 34.34 -44.49
C ARG A 56 -32.92 33.70 -44.54
N GLY A 57 -32.69 32.71 -45.41
CA GLY A 57 -31.45 31.95 -45.48
C GLY A 57 -31.32 30.92 -44.37
N ASP A 58 -32.44 30.46 -43.83
CA ASP A 58 -32.48 29.44 -42.79
C ASP A 58 -32.09 28.06 -43.32
N MET A 59 -31.45 27.25 -42.48
CA MET A 59 -31.01 25.89 -42.83
C MET A 59 -31.36 24.88 -41.74
N ILE A 60 -31.75 23.69 -42.16
CA ILE A 60 -31.97 22.53 -41.29
C ILE A 60 -31.25 21.30 -41.85
N ASN A 61 -30.68 20.50 -40.96
CA ASN A 61 -30.08 19.21 -41.31
C ASN A 61 -30.50 18.16 -40.29
N VAL A 62 -30.99 17.01 -40.76
CA VAL A 62 -31.47 15.91 -39.91
C VAL A 62 -30.77 14.63 -40.32
N LEU A 63 -30.10 13.96 -39.37
CA LEU A 63 -29.41 12.70 -39.61
C LEU A 63 -29.88 11.63 -38.61
N SER A 64 -29.92 10.38 -39.06
CA SER A 64 -30.12 9.20 -38.21
C SER A 64 -28.78 8.58 -37.88
N MET A 65 -28.48 8.36 -36.60
CA MET A 65 -27.33 7.57 -36.17
C MET A 65 -27.67 6.76 -34.92
N PRO A 66 -27.03 5.60 -34.70
CA PRO A 66 -27.20 4.86 -33.47
C PRO A 66 -26.65 5.65 -32.28
N PHE A 67 -27.44 5.75 -31.22
CA PHE A 67 -26.96 6.34 -29.97
C PHE A 67 -26.23 5.24 -29.21
N VAL A 68 -24.96 5.49 -28.93
CA VAL A 68 -24.21 4.64 -27.99
C VAL A 68 -24.68 5.05 -26.61
N GLU A 69 -25.24 4.11 -25.85
CA GLU A 69 -25.38 4.29 -24.41
C GLU A 69 -23.96 4.41 -23.84
N THR A 70 -23.49 5.65 -23.73
CA THR A 70 -22.37 5.94 -22.85
C THR A 70 -22.93 5.79 -21.46
N ASP A 71 -22.82 4.59 -20.90
CA ASP A 71 -22.85 4.42 -19.46
C ASP A 71 -21.94 5.52 -18.91
N LYS A 72 -22.53 6.48 -18.19
CA LYS A 72 -21.83 7.61 -17.56
C LYS A 72 -20.92 7.17 -16.40
N ALA A 73 -20.32 5.99 -16.52
CA ALA A 73 -19.38 5.39 -15.58
C ALA A 73 -18.12 4.83 -16.26
N ILE A 74 -17.97 4.87 -17.60
CA ILE A 74 -16.79 4.32 -18.29
C ILE A 74 -16.30 5.21 -19.44
N ILE A 75 -16.17 6.53 -19.20
CA ILE A 75 -15.35 7.39 -20.08
C ILE A 75 -13.86 7.36 -19.67
N GLU A 76 -13.50 6.75 -18.54
CA GLU A 76 -12.11 6.51 -18.13
C GLU A 76 -11.84 5.01 -17.91
N GLU A 77 -11.67 4.23 -18.98
CA GLU A 77 -10.68 3.12 -18.97
C GLU A 77 -10.46 2.52 -20.37
N ASN A 78 -11.50 2.44 -21.20
CA ASN A 78 -11.46 1.61 -22.42
C ASN A 78 -11.00 2.33 -23.71
N ALA A 79 -10.80 3.65 -23.69
CA ALA A 79 -10.30 4.37 -24.88
C ALA A 79 -8.81 4.13 -25.18
N LEU A 80 -8.07 3.46 -24.28
CA LEU A 80 -6.67 3.06 -24.48
C LEU A 80 -6.52 1.60 -24.98
N GLY A 81 -7.63 0.95 -25.36
CA GLY A 81 -7.74 -0.47 -25.68
C GLY A 81 -7.11 -0.95 -27.00
N THR A 82 -6.02 -0.37 -27.49
CA THR A 82 -5.28 -0.89 -28.67
C THR A 82 -3.75 -0.84 -28.54
N HIS A 83 -3.22 -0.89 -27.31
CA HIS A 83 -1.79 -1.15 -27.11
C HIS A 83 -1.56 -2.49 -26.38
N PRO A 84 -0.73 -3.40 -26.93
CA PRO A 84 -0.47 -4.72 -26.35
C PRO A 84 0.19 -4.67 -24.95
N LEU A 85 0.61 -3.48 -24.51
CA LEU A 85 1.17 -3.24 -23.18
C LEU A 85 0.11 -3.30 -22.06
N TYR A 86 -1.16 -3.04 -22.36
CA TYR A 86 -2.24 -3.06 -21.35
C TYR A 86 -2.62 -4.48 -20.92
N GLU A 87 -2.33 -5.50 -21.73
CA GLU A 87 -2.53 -6.90 -21.36
C GLU A 87 -1.58 -7.33 -20.22
N TYR A 88 -0.41 -6.70 -20.10
CA TYR A 88 0.58 -6.98 -19.07
C TYR A 88 0.43 -6.14 -17.79
N LEU A 89 -0.40 -5.09 -17.81
CA LEU A 89 -0.68 -4.23 -16.66
C LEU A 89 -1.10 -4.99 -15.38
N PRO A 90 -2.02 -5.98 -15.44
CA PRO A 90 -2.37 -6.75 -14.24
C PRO A 90 -1.17 -7.52 -13.68
N PHE A 91 -0.32 -8.10 -14.54
CA PHE A 91 0.89 -8.81 -14.10
C PHE A 91 1.90 -7.87 -13.45
N ILE A 92 2.05 -6.64 -13.95
CA ILE A 92 2.91 -5.60 -13.34
C ILE A 92 2.41 -5.25 -11.93
N LYS A 93 1.09 -5.09 -11.75
CA LYS A 93 0.50 -4.81 -10.42
C LYS A 93 0.83 -5.91 -9.42
N TYR A 94 0.61 -7.17 -9.78
CA TYR A 94 0.95 -8.30 -8.91
C TYR A 94 2.46 -8.45 -8.70
N GLY A 95 3.26 -8.12 -9.72
CA GLY A 95 4.72 -8.05 -9.62
C GLY A 95 5.19 -7.00 -8.59
N LEU A 96 4.59 -5.81 -8.59
CA LEU A 96 4.92 -4.73 -7.64
C LEU A 96 4.58 -5.13 -6.19
N VAL A 97 3.41 -5.74 -5.97
CA VAL A 97 3.00 -6.24 -4.65
C VAL A 97 3.94 -7.33 -4.17
N SER A 98 4.29 -8.28 -5.04
CA SER A 98 5.21 -9.38 -4.71
C SER A 98 6.61 -8.86 -4.39
N LEU A 99 7.09 -7.88 -5.15
CA LEU A 99 8.35 -7.19 -4.90
C LEU A 99 8.34 -6.46 -3.55
N GLY A 100 7.24 -5.77 -3.21
CA GLY A 100 7.07 -5.12 -1.91
C GLY A 100 7.15 -6.10 -0.75
N ILE A 101 6.52 -7.27 -0.86
CA ILE A 101 6.59 -8.34 0.15
C ILE A 101 8.02 -8.87 0.28
N LEU A 102 8.72 -9.08 -0.84
CA LEU A 102 10.12 -9.52 -0.85
C LEU A 102 11.03 -8.50 -0.16
N PHE A 103 10.85 -7.20 -0.44
CA PHE A 103 11.57 -6.12 0.22
C PHE A 103 11.31 -6.10 1.72
N LEU A 104 10.05 -6.23 2.13
CA LEU A 104 9.68 -6.30 3.54
C LEU A 104 10.34 -7.49 4.24
N TYR A 105 10.35 -8.66 3.60
CA TYR A 105 11.03 -9.84 4.12
C TYR A 105 12.54 -9.60 4.28
N PHE A 106 13.20 -9.04 3.27
CA PHE A 106 14.64 -8.83 3.30
C PHE A 106 15.06 -7.71 4.26
N LEU A 107 14.26 -6.65 4.38
CA LEU A 107 14.59 -5.46 5.16
C LEU A 107 14.09 -5.52 6.61
N LEU A 108 12.99 -6.24 6.89
CA LEU A 108 12.43 -6.32 8.24
C LEU A 108 12.69 -7.69 8.87
N ILE A 109 12.24 -8.76 8.21
CA ILE A 109 12.23 -10.11 8.79
C ILE A 109 13.66 -10.66 8.91
N ARG A 110 14.47 -10.56 7.83
CA ARG A 110 15.85 -11.07 7.81
C ARG A 110 16.76 -10.41 8.86
N PRO A 111 16.82 -9.07 9.02
CA PRO A 111 17.67 -8.47 10.06
C PRO A 111 17.16 -8.75 11.46
N VAL A 112 15.84 -8.79 11.71
CA VAL A 112 15.32 -9.15 13.04
C VAL A 112 15.76 -10.56 13.44
N ILE A 113 15.62 -11.55 12.53
CA ILE A 113 16.09 -12.91 12.80
C ILE A 113 17.62 -12.96 12.99
N LYS A 114 18.38 -12.19 12.20
CA LYS A 114 19.85 -12.12 12.32
C LYS A 114 20.30 -11.48 13.64
N THR A 115 19.63 -10.43 14.09
CA THR A 115 19.92 -9.75 15.37
C THR A 115 19.52 -10.62 16.55
N MET A 116 18.42 -11.38 16.46
CA MET A 116 18.04 -12.35 17.50
C MET A 116 18.97 -13.57 17.54
N LYS A 117 19.62 -13.91 16.42
CA LYS A 117 20.68 -14.94 16.35
C LYS A 117 22.09 -14.38 16.59
N GLY A 118 22.21 -13.08 16.85
CA GLY A 118 23.46 -12.40 17.12
C GLY A 118 23.83 -12.53 18.59
N GLU A 119 24.90 -13.31 18.83
CA GLU A 119 25.65 -13.41 20.08
C GLU A 119 24.99 -14.12 21.26
N VAL A 120 24.77 -15.42 21.06
CA VAL A 120 25.10 -16.38 22.11
C VAL A 120 26.14 -17.34 21.53
N LYS A 121 27.37 -16.83 21.34
CA LYS A 121 28.53 -17.73 21.39
C LYS A 121 28.74 -17.99 22.86
N GLU A 122 28.04 -18.99 23.41
CA GLU A 122 28.37 -19.48 24.75
C GLU A 122 29.80 -20.01 24.68
N HIS A 123 30.74 -19.21 25.15
CA HIS A 123 32.06 -19.71 25.50
C HIS A 123 31.89 -20.43 26.84
N TYR A 124 31.32 -21.63 26.81
CA TYR A 124 31.37 -22.51 27.98
C TYR A 124 32.83 -22.90 28.12
N LYS A 125 33.56 -22.25 29.05
CA LYS A 125 34.78 -22.88 29.56
C LYS A 125 34.37 -24.25 30.09
N THR A 126 35.04 -25.30 29.64
CA THR A 126 34.79 -26.64 30.15
C THR A 126 35.02 -26.64 31.66
N VAL A 127 34.25 -27.42 32.41
CA VAL A 127 34.42 -27.56 33.87
C VAL A 127 35.89 -27.78 34.27
N GLU A 128 36.66 -28.51 33.47
CA GLU A 128 38.11 -28.69 33.63
C GLU A 128 38.92 -27.38 33.56
N GLN A 129 38.57 -26.46 32.66
CA GLN A 129 39.29 -25.18 32.51
C GLN A 129 38.97 -24.23 33.68
N LEU A 130 37.74 -24.25 34.20
CA LEU A 130 37.34 -23.50 35.38
C LEU A 130 38.00 -24.04 36.65
N GLU A 131 38.07 -25.37 36.79
CA GLU A 131 38.78 -26.01 37.91
C GLU A 131 40.28 -25.75 37.87
N GLN A 132 40.90 -25.74 36.68
CA GLN A 132 42.31 -25.37 36.52
C GLN A 132 42.57 -23.91 36.87
N GLU A 133 41.72 -22.99 36.42
CA GLU A 133 41.83 -21.57 36.81
C GLU A 133 41.61 -21.38 38.31
N GLN A 134 40.67 -22.09 38.93
CA GLN A 134 40.49 -22.04 40.39
C GLN A 134 41.67 -22.61 41.15
N ARG A 135 42.27 -23.71 40.69
CA ARG A 135 43.48 -24.29 41.30
C ARG A 135 44.67 -23.35 41.17
N GLN A 136 44.87 -22.73 40.00
CA GLN A 136 45.91 -21.71 39.82
C GLN A 136 45.63 -20.47 40.67
N ALA A 137 44.37 -20.05 40.82
CA ALA A 137 44.02 -18.94 41.69
C ALA A 137 44.23 -19.25 43.18
N LEU A 138 44.00 -20.50 43.60
CA LEU A 138 44.30 -20.97 44.96
C LEU A 138 45.81 -21.09 45.19
N GLU A 139 46.56 -21.60 44.21
CA GLU A 139 48.02 -21.73 44.26
C GLU A 139 48.70 -20.36 44.29
N ASN A 140 48.27 -19.41 43.44
CA ASN A 140 48.74 -18.02 43.48
C ASN A 140 48.37 -17.32 44.79
N LYS A 141 47.21 -17.65 45.38
CA LYS A 141 46.77 -17.09 46.67
C LYS A 141 47.56 -17.68 47.84
N GLU A 142 47.90 -18.96 47.79
CA GLU A 142 48.82 -19.59 48.75
C GLU A 142 50.25 -19.03 48.59
N GLU A 143 50.73 -18.77 47.37
CA GLU A 143 52.01 -18.10 47.13
C GLU A 143 52.03 -16.65 47.62
N GLU A 144 50.92 -15.90 47.46
CA GLU A 144 50.76 -14.57 48.05
C GLU A 144 50.64 -14.60 49.59
N GLU A 145 50.03 -15.64 50.17
CA GLU A 145 49.86 -15.77 51.62
C GLU A 145 51.17 -16.18 52.35
N ILE A 146 52.13 -16.79 51.65
CA ILE A 146 53.47 -17.11 52.20
C ILE A 146 54.34 -15.85 52.37
N ILE A 147 54.04 -14.76 51.67
CA ILE A 147 54.73 -13.48 51.83
C ILE A 147 53.93 -12.61 52.79
N LEU A 148 54.24 -12.70 54.09
CA LEU A 148 53.55 -11.91 55.11
C LEU A 148 53.92 -10.41 54.94
N PRO A 149 52.99 -9.50 54.60
CA PRO A 149 53.23 -8.07 54.81
C PRO A 149 53.09 -7.73 56.31
N PRO A 150 53.76 -6.68 56.81
CA PRO A 150 53.66 -6.27 58.21
C PRO A 150 52.21 -5.97 58.61
N VAL A 151 51.87 -6.35 59.85
CA VAL A 151 50.51 -6.41 60.44
C VAL A 151 49.66 -5.13 60.25
N ASP A 152 50.29 -3.99 60.01
CA ASP A 152 49.62 -2.71 59.79
C ASP A 152 48.82 -2.65 58.48
N ASP A 153 49.28 -3.31 57.41
CA ASP A 153 48.64 -3.21 56.10
C ASP A 153 47.37 -4.06 56.00
N ALA A 154 47.30 -5.19 56.72
CA ALA A 154 46.16 -6.11 56.70
C ALA A 154 44.86 -5.46 57.23
N ILE A 155 44.98 -4.58 58.22
CA ILE A 155 43.81 -3.88 58.78
C ILE A 155 43.27 -2.84 57.79
N THR A 156 44.14 -2.24 56.98
CA THR A 156 43.74 -1.21 56.01
C THR A 156 43.10 -1.81 54.75
N THR A 157 43.57 -2.98 54.31
CA THR A 157 43.00 -3.71 53.17
C THR A 157 41.61 -4.26 53.51
N LEU A 158 41.44 -4.86 54.69
CA LEU A 158 40.12 -5.31 55.18
C LEU A 158 39.10 -4.17 55.26
N ARG A 159 39.52 -2.98 55.70
CA ARG A 159 38.65 -1.79 55.76
C ARG A 159 38.21 -1.33 54.37
N ARG A 160 39.09 -1.43 53.37
CA ARG A 160 38.81 -1.00 52.00
C ARG A 160 37.88 -1.97 51.28
N GLU A 161 38.08 -3.27 51.49
CA GLU A 161 37.24 -4.35 50.94
C GLU A 161 35.78 -4.23 51.44
N VAL A 162 35.60 -3.98 52.74
CA VAL A 162 34.27 -3.80 53.36
C VAL A 162 33.56 -2.53 52.88
N LEU A 163 34.31 -1.50 52.48
CA LEU A 163 33.75 -0.25 51.96
C LEU A 163 33.45 -0.30 50.45
N GLN A 164 34.15 -1.13 49.68
CA GLN A 164 33.92 -1.27 48.23
C GLN A 164 32.93 -2.38 47.88
N ASN A 165 32.88 -3.47 48.63
CA ASN A 165 31.99 -4.60 48.37
C ASN A 165 30.86 -4.66 49.41
N HIS A 166 29.75 -3.99 49.11
CA HIS A 166 28.46 -4.36 49.70
C HIS A 166 28.05 -5.70 49.04
N VAL A 167 28.40 -6.82 49.67
CA VAL A 167 27.78 -8.10 49.32
C VAL A 167 26.48 -8.20 50.13
N PRO A 168 25.33 -8.54 49.52
CA PRO A 168 24.04 -8.52 50.18
C PRO A 168 24.02 -9.44 51.42
N THR A 169 23.77 -8.85 52.59
CA THR A 169 23.39 -9.53 53.84
C THR A 169 22.10 -10.38 53.69
N ALA A 170 21.50 -10.41 52.50
CA ALA A 170 20.31 -11.14 52.14
C ALA A 170 20.44 -12.68 52.29
N PHE A 171 21.65 -13.24 52.37
CA PHE A 171 21.80 -14.69 52.58
C PHE A 171 21.64 -15.13 54.04
N ILE A 172 21.72 -14.24 55.02
CA ILE A 172 21.66 -14.62 56.45
C ILE A 172 20.22 -14.65 56.97
N VAL A 173 19.30 -13.87 56.38
CA VAL A 173 17.89 -13.83 56.80
C VAL A 173 17.11 -15.06 56.30
N LYS A 174 17.52 -15.68 55.19
CA LYS A 174 16.79 -16.82 54.61
C LYS A 174 16.90 -18.10 55.45
N ASN A 175 18.00 -18.29 56.19
CA ASN A 175 18.18 -19.48 57.01
C ASN A 175 17.46 -19.43 58.36
N TRP A 176 17.13 -18.23 58.86
CA TRP A 176 16.40 -18.06 60.14
C TRP A 176 14.87 -18.11 59.99
N ILE A 177 14.35 -18.15 58.76
CA ILE A 177 12.92 -18.29 58.47
C ILE A 177 12.52 -19.73 58.10
N GLN A 178 13.48 -20.63 57.87
CA GLN A 178 13.19 -22.04 57.55
C GLN A 178 13.31 -23.00 58.76
N GLU A 179 13.76 -22.53 59.92
CA GLU A 179 13.94 -23.35 61.15
C GLU A 179 13.10 -22.86 62.36
N GLY A 180 12.08 -22.04 62.13
CA GLY A 180 11.08 -21.64 63.14
C GLY A 180 9.69 -22.19 62.84
#